data_AF-A0A376MHE3-F1
#
_entry.id   AF-A0A376MHE3-F1
#
_cell.length_a   1.000
_cell.length_b   1.000
_cell.length_c   1.000
_cell.angle_alpha   90.00
_cell.angle_beta   90.00
_cell.angle_gamma   90.00
#
_symmetry.space_group_name_H-M   'P 1'
#
loop_
_entity.id
_entity.type
_entity.pdbx_description
1 polymer ?
#
loop_
_entity_poly.entity_id
_entity_poly.type
_entity_poly.pdbx_seq_one_letter_code
_entity_poly.pdbx_strand_id
1 'polypeptide(L)'
;MLDDAATALGIDPVEIRLRNAAREGDANPLTGKRIYSAGLPECLEKGRKIFEWEKRRAECQNQQGNLRRGVGVACFSYTSNTWPVGVEIAGARLLMNQDGTINVQSGATEIGQGADTVFSQMVAETVGVPVSDVRVISTQDTDVTPFDPGAFASRQSYVAAPALRSAALLIKEKIIAHAAVMLHQSAMNLTLIKGHIVLVERPESR
;
A
#
# COMPACT_ATOMS: atom_id res chain seq x y z
N MET A 1 5.18 -10.28 27.59
CA MET A 1 6.29 -11.19 27.26
C MET A 1 7.59 -10.44 26.97
N LEU A 2 7.69 -9.64 25.90
CA LEU A 2 8.97 -8.99 25.56
C LEU A 2 9.36 -7.88 26.54
N ASP A 3 8.40 -7.11 27.06
CA ASP A 3 8.66 -6.12 28.11
C ASP A 3 9.03 -6.77 29.44
N ASP A 4 8.38 -7.87 29.82
CA ASP A 4 8.72 -8.64 31.02
C ASP A 4 10.15 -9.18 30.94
N ALA A 5 10.56 -9.68 29.76
CA ALA A 5 11.93 -10.13 29.50
C ALA A 5 12.92 -8.95 29.59
N ALA A 6 12.57 -7.78 29.05
CA ALA A 6 13.39 -6.58 29.18
C ALA A 6 13.62 -6.21 30.66
N THR A 7 12.55 -6.23 31.46
CA THR A 7 12.61 -5.97 32.91
C THR A 7 13.46 -7.01 33.63
N ALA A 8 13.24 -8.31 33.38
CA ALA A 8 13.97 -9.39 34.03
C ALA A 8 15.48 -9.36 33.70
N LEU A 9 15.85 -8.94 32.49
CA LEU A 9 17.24 -8.86 32.02
C LEU A 9 17.91 -7.50 32.29
N GLY A 10 17.17 -6.51 32.79
CA GLY A 10 17.68 -5.14 32.95
C GLY A 10 18.03 -4.45 31.63
N ILE A 11 17.42 -4.87 30.52
CA ILE A 11 17.65 -4.31 29.17
C ILE A 11 16.56 -3.27 28.88
N ASP A 12 16.92 -2.21 28.14
CA ASP A 12 15.92 -1.25 27.66
C ASP A 12 14.90 -1.92 26.71
N PRO A 13 13.58 -1.65 26.86
CA PRO A 13 12.55 -2.24 26.01
C PRO A 13 12.71 -1.98 24.50
N VAL A 14 13.28 -0.85 24.10
CA VAL A 14 13.59 -0.57 22.68
C VAL A 14 14.80 -1.38 22.24
N GLU A 15 15.82 -1.45 23.09
CA GLU A 15 17.06 -2.18 22.79
C GLU A 15 16.83 -3.68 22.61
N ILE A 16 16.04 -4.32 23.47
CA ILE A 16 15.72 -5.74 23.29
C ILE A 16 14.97 -6.00 21.97
N ARG A 17 14.12 -5.06 21.53
CA ARG A 17 13.42 -5.15 20.23
C ARG A 17 14.39 -4.99 19.08
N LEU A 18 15.33 -4.03 19.14
CA LEU A 18 16.35 -3.82 18.11
C LEU A 18 17.28 -5.02 17.94
N ARG A 19 17.71 -5.64 19.05
CA ARG A 19 18.57 -6.84 19.00
C ARG A 19 17.91 -8.01 18.27
N ASN A 20 16.60 -8.18 18.50
CA ASN A 20 15.83 -9.32 18.03
C ASN A 20 14.97 -9.03 16.79
N ALA A 21 15.01 -7.82 16.25
CA ALA A 21 14.24 -7.46 15.06
C ALA A 21 14.74 -8.24 13.83
N ALA A 22 13.79 -8.71 13.02
CA ALA A 22 14.10 -9.35 11.75
C ALA A 22 14.72 -8.33 10.78
N ARG A 23 15.65 -8.81 9.96
CA ARG A 23 16.42 -8.04 8.98
C ARG A 23 16.11 -8.52 7.57
N GLU A 24 16.41 -7.68 6.60
CA GLU A 24 16.39 -8.09 5.20
C GLU A 24 17.32 -9.28 5.00
N GLY A 25 16.83 -10.30 4.29
CA GLY A 25 17.56 -11.54 4.04
C GLY A 25 17.35 -12.63 5.09
N ASP A 26 16.79 -12.32 6.26
CA ASP A 26 16.41 -13.34 7.25
C ASP A 26 15.34 -14.27 6.65
N ALA A 27 15.37 -15.54 7.06
CA ALA A 27 14.36 -16.52 6.70
C ALA A 27 13.27 -16.55 7.78
N ASN A 28 12.00 -16.45 7.38
CA ASN A 28 10.88 -16.69 8.28
C ASN A 28 10.91 -18.17 8.69
N PRO A 29 11.03 -18.49 10.00
CA PRO A 29 11.20 -19.87 10.46
C PRO A 29 9.96 -20.75 10.24
N LEU A 30 8.78 -20.15 10.06
CA LEU A 30 7.52 -20.88 9.84
C LEU A 30 7.27 -21.15 8.35
N THR A 31 7.61 -20.20 7.48
CA THR A 31 7.29 -20.31 6.04
C THR A 31 8.49 -20.63 5.17
N GLY A 32 9.71 -20.50 5.70
CA GLY A 32 10.97 -20.56 4.94
C GLY A 32 11.18 -19.39 3.98
N LYS A 33 10.22 -18.45 3.88
CA LYS A 33 10.32 -17.32 2.95
C LYS A 33 11.34 -16.30 3.45
N ARG A 34 12.13 -15.77 2.51
CA ARG A 34 13.06 -14.68 2.77
C ARG A 34 12.31 -13.38 2.98
N ILE A 35 12.74 -12.60 3.97
CA ILE A 35 12.28 -11.23 4.19
C ILE A 35 12.99 -10.34 3.18
N TYR A 36 12.24 -9.74 2.25
CA TYR A 36 12.78 -8.88 1.19
C TYR A 36 12.97 -7.42 1.61
N SER A 37 12.33 -7.00 2.69
CA SER A 37 12.44 -5.65 3.22
C SER A 37 12.09 -5.67 4.70
N ALA A 38 12.88 -5.01 5.54
CA ALA A 38 12.62 -4.91 6.97
C ALA A 38 12.90 -3.49 7.47
N GLY A 39 11.86 -2.68 7.62
CA GLY A 39 11.96 -1.31 8.14
C GLY A 39 11.76 -1.16 9.65
N LEU A 40 11.56 -2.27 10.38
CA LEU A 40 11.21 -2.26 11.79
C LEU A 40 12.32 -1.64 12.67
N PRO A 41 13.62 -1.97 12.47
CA PRO A 41 14.69 -1.33 13.22
C PRO A 41 14.75 0.19 13.02
N GLU A 42 14.57 0.65 11.79
CA GLU A 42 14.57 2.07 11.42
C GLU A 42 13.39 2.80 12.05
N CYS A 43 12.19 2.18 12.04
CA CYS A 43 11.01 2.70 12.70
C CYS A 43 11.21 2.82 14.22
N LEU A 44 11.81 1.80 14.86
CA LEU A 44 12.11 1.82 16.29
C LEU A 44 13.09 2.93 16.64
N GLU A 45 14.19 3.07 15.89
CA GLU A 45 15.21 4.08 16.15
C GLU A 45 14.68 5.50 15.89
N LYS A 46 13.90 5.69 14.83
CA LYS A 46 13.25 6.97 14.53
C LYS A 46 12.20 7.33 15.58
N GLY A 47 11.38 6.36 15.99
CA GLY A 47 10.39 6.52 17.06
C GLY A 47 11.04 6.88 18.39
N ARG A 48 12.13 6.18 18.76
CA ARG A 48 12.94 6.45 19.95
C ARG A 48 13.38 7.91 20.01
N LYS A 49 13.92 8.43 18.91
CA LYS A 49 14.37 9.83 18.78
C LYS A 49 13.23 10.84 18.84
N ILE A 50 12.19 10.68 18.00
CA ILE A 50 11.06 11.63 17.93
C ILE A 50 10.30 11.71 19.25
N PHE A 51 10.15 10.57 19.95
CA PHE A 51 9.46 10.51 21.23
C PHE A 51 10.31 11.02 22.40
N GLU A 52 11.61 11.29 22.21
CA GLU A 52 12.56 11.59 23.29
C GLU A 52 12.60 10.47 24.35
N TRP A 53 12.72 9.21 23.91
CA TRP A 53 12.57 8.02 24.75
C TRP A 53 13.40 8.06 26.03
N GLU A 54 14.70 8.37 25.93
CA GLU A 54 15.62 8.38 27.07
C GLU A 54 15.18 9.37 28.15
N LYS A 55 14.81 10.59 27.73
CA LYS A 55 14.34 11.65 28.62
C LYS A 55 13.03 11.26 29.28
N ARG A 56 12.01 10.86 28.50
CA ARG A 56 10.68 10.51 29.04
C ARG A 56 10.71 9.27 29.92
N ARG A 57 11.57 8.30 29.60
CA ARG A 57 11.78 7.12 30.43
C ARG A 57 12.43 7.48 31.76
N ALA A 58 13.43 8.38 31.76
CA ALA A 58 14.05 8.88 32.98
C ALA A 58 13.05 9.65 33.87
N GLU A 59 12.20 10.50 33.27
CA GLU A 59 11.13 11.21 33.99
C GLU A 59 10.11 10.26 34.63
N CYS A 60 9.92 9.07 34.06
CA CYS A 60 9.03 8.06 34.63
C CYS A 60 9.70 7.26 35.77
N GLN A 61 11.00 7.40 36.01
CA GLN A 61 11.70 6.73 37.10
C GLN A 61 11.51 7.50 38.41
N ASN A 62 11.45 6.78 39.54
CA ASN A 62 11.43 7.35 40.89
C ASN A 62 10.24 8.29 41.20
N GLN A 63 9.11 8.15 40.49
CA GLN A 63 7.90 8.91 40.75
C GLN A 63 7.31 8.58 42.14
N GLN A 64 6.89 9.62 42.86
CA GLN A 64 6.24 9.52 44.17
C GLN A 64 4.73 9.77 44.07
N GLY A 65 3.99 9.33 45.09
CA GLY A 65 2.54 9.48 45.15
C GLY A 65 1.76 8.42 44.35
N ASN A 66 0.43 8.60 44.36
CA ASN A 66 -0.51 7.61 43.82
C ASN A 66 -0.78 7.78 42.32
N LEU A 67 -0.37 8.92 41.73
CA LEU A 67 -0.46 9.16 40.30
C LEU A 67 0.92 8.97 39.66
N ARG A 68 1.04 8.00 38.76
CA ARG A 68 2.29 7.69 38.06
C ARG A 68 2.08 7.67 36.55
N ARG A 69 3.14 8.01 35.82
CA ARG A 69 3.22 7.96 34.36
C ARG A 69 4.06 6.77 33.91
N GLY A 70 3.67 6.19 32.78
CA GLY A 70 4.43 5.13 32.12
C GLY A 70 4.77 5.54 30.69
N VAL A 71 5.87 5.00 30.19
CA VAL A 71 6.20 5.00 28.76
C VAL A 71 6.22 3.55 28.27
N GLY A 72 5.75 3.34 27.05
CA GLY A 72 5.69 2.02 26.44
C GLY A 72 6.13 2.09 24.97
N VAL A 73 6.63 0.96 24.48
CA VAL A 73 6.99 0.79 23.08
C VAL A 73 6.35 -0.49 22.55
N ALA A 74 5.73 -0.40 21.38
CA ALA A 74 5.18 -1.56 20.67
C ALA A 74 5.71 -1.57 19.25
N CYS A 75 6.00 -2.77 18.75
CA CYS A 75 6.38 -3.00 17.38
C CYS A 75 5.82 -4.36 16.95
N PHE A 76 5.34 -4.45 15.73
CA PHE A 76 4.81 -5.70 15.20
C PHE A 76 5.09 -5.79 13.70
N SER A 77 5.18 -7.03 13.22
CA SER A 77 5.09 -7.35 11.80
C SER A 77 3.71 -7.96 11.57
N TYR A 78 3.05 -7.57 10.50
CA TYR A 78 1.72 -8.04 10.15
C TYR A 78 1.72 -8.59 8.73
N THR A 79 1.18 -9.79 8.56
CA THR A 79 0.87 -10.34 7.24
C THR A 79 -0.44 -9.73 6.79
N SER A 80 -0.39 -8.86 5.78
CA SER A 80 -1.60 -8.53 5.00
C SER A 80 -2.03 -9.79 4.26
N ASN A 81 -3.33 -9.96 4.05
CA ASN A 81 -3.91 -11.11 3.37
C ASN A 81 -3.96 -12.38 4.29
N THR A 82 -4.54 -13.48 3.82
CA THR A 82 -4.75 -14.74 4.53
C THR A 82 -3.96 -15.91 3.95
N TRP A 83 -3.04 -15.68 3.01
CA TRP A 83 -2.19 -16.74 2.46
C TRP A 83 -1.21 -17.26 3.55
N PRO A 84 -1.06 -18.59 3.73
CA PRO A 84 -1.54 -19.70 2.90
C PRO A 84 -2.86 -20.33 3.34
N VAL A 85 -3.52 -19.80 4.38
CA VAL A 85 -4.79 -20.35 4.91
C VAL A 85 -5.92 -20.22 3.88
N GLY A 86 -5.94 -19.13 3.13
CA GLY A 86 -6.90 -18.88 2.05
C GLY A 86 -6.23 -18.25 0.84
N VAL A 87 -6.59 -18.72 -0.36
CA VAL A 87 -6.26 -18.03 -1.61
C VAL A 87 -7.20 -16.86 -1.78
N GLU A 88 -6.62 -15.70 -1.98
CA GLU A 88 -7.32 -14.44 -2.08
C GLU A 88 -7.15 -13.88 -3.48
N ILE A 89 -8.27 -13.66 -4.17
CA ILE A 89 -8.31 -13.11 -5.52
C ILE A 89 -9.01 -11.75 -5.52
N ALA A 90 -8.66 -10.90 -6.49
CA ALA A 90 -9.36 -9.65 -6.74
C ALA A 90 -9.69 -9.50 -8.21
N GLY A 91 -10.85 -8.91 -8.49
CA GLY A 91 -11.30 -8.56 -9.83
C GLY A 91 -11.42 -7.05 -9.98
N ALA A 92 -11.05 -6.53 -11.15
CA ALA A 92 -11.25 -5.14 -11.52
C ALA A 92 -11.74 -5.02 -12.97
N ARG A 93 -12.64 -4.07 -13.21
CA ARG A 93 -13.12 -3.69 -14.56
C ARG A 93 -13.04 -2.18 -14.66
N LEU A 94 -12.39 -1.70 -15.71
CA LEU A 94 -12.35 -0.27 -16.02
C LEU A 94 -13.12 -0.03 -17.31
N LEU A 95 -13.88 1.07 -17.33
CA LEU A 95 -14.62 1.53 -18.51
C LEU A 95 -14.22 2.98 -18.78
N MET A 96 -13.69 3.25 -19.96
CA MET A 96 -13.45 4.61 -20.43
C MET A 96 -14.71 5.16 -21.09
N ASN A 97 -15.17 6.31 -20.63
CA ASN A 97 -16.29 7.05 -21.20
C ASN A 97 -15.83 7.88 -22.41
N GLN A 98 -16.79 8.37 -23.20
CA GLN A 98 -16.49 9.17 -24.39
C GLN A 98 -15.81 10.52 -24.08
N ASP A 99 -16.00 11.04 -22.86
CA ASP A 99 -15.36 12.27 -22.39
C ASP A 99 -13.93 12.04 -21.86
N GLY A 100 -13.42 10.81 -21.93
CA GLY A 100 -12.09 10.43 -21.46
C GLY A 100 -12.01 10.05 -19.98
N THR A 101 -13.10 10.22 -19.21
CA THR A 101 -13.14 9.77 -17.82
C THR A 101 -13.19 8.24 -17.72
N ILE A 102 -12.72 7.69 -16.60
CA ILE A 102 -12.61 6.24 -16.37
C ILE A 102 -13.44 5.84 -15.15
N ASN A 103 -14.44 5.00 -15.36
CA ASN A 103 -15.16 4.33 -14.29
C ASN A 103 -14.42 3.04 -13.89
N VAL A 104 -14.19 2.87 -12.58
CA VAL A 104 -13.51 1.71 -11.99
C VAL A 104 -14.52 0.91 -11.17
N GLN A 105 -14.68 -0.36 -11.48
CA GLN A 105 -15.43 -1.32 -10.68
C GLN A 105 -14.46 -2.34 -10.08
N SER A 106 -14.51 -2.52 -8.78
CA SER A 106 -13.74 -3.52 -8.03
C SER A 106 -14.65 -4.12 -6.98
N GLY A 107 -14.61 -5.44 -6.79
CA GLY A 107 -15.38 -6.12 -5.74
C GLY A 107 -14.84 -5.84 -4.33
N ALA A 108 -13.64 -5.25 -4.22
CA ALA A 108 -13.01 -4.93 -2.96
C ALA A 108 -13.77 -3.80 -2.25
N THR A 109 -14.74 -4.16 -1.41
CA THR A 109 -15.71 -3.26 -0.78
C THR A 109 -15.08 -2.10 0.00
N GLU A 110 -15.58 -0.90 -0.22
CA GLU A 110 -15.24 0.28 0.60
C GLU A 110 -16.14 0.34 1.84
N ILE A 111 -15.53 0.43 3.03
CA ILE A 111 -16.24 0.50 4.32
C ILE A 111 -15.70 1.60 5.25
N GLY A 112 -14.89 2.53 4.74
CA GLY A 112 -14.32 3.68 5.47
C GLY A 112 -12.79 3.78 5.46
N GLN A 113 -12.09 2.81 4.85
CA GLN A 113 -10.63 2.76 4.76
C GLN A 113 -10.05 3.66 3.65
N GLY A 114 -10.88 4.15 2.72
CA GLY A 114 -10.46 5.04 1.64
C GLY A 114 -9.90 4.31 0.40
N ALA A 115 -10.33 3.07 0.16
CA ALA A 115 -9.98 2.28 -1.02
C ALA A 115 -10.37 2.98 -2.32
N ASP A 116 -11.51 3.67 -2.40
CA ASP A 116 -11.91 4.43 -3.60
C ASP A 116 -10.85 5.47 -4.00
N THR A 117 -10.31 6.20 -3.03
CA THR A 117 -9.25 7.18 -3.25
C THR A 117 -7.96 6.51 -3.70
N VAL A 118 -7.56 5.44 -3.03
CA VAL A 118 -6.33 4.71 -3.37
C VAL A 118 -6.43 4.04 -4.74
N PHE A 119 -7.57 3.45 -5.08
CA PHE A 119 -7.80 2.78 -6.36
C PHE A 119 -7.84 3.78 -7.51
N SER A 120 -8.49 4.94 -7.33
CA SER A 120 -8.45 6.01 -8.33
C SER A 120 -7.03 6.50 -8.59
N GLN A 121 -6.21 6.69 -7.55
CA GLN A 121 -4.80 7.06 -7.69
C GLN A 121 -3.99 6.00 -8.45
N MET A 122 -4.13 4.72 -8.07
CA MET A 122 -3.43 3.61 -8.73
C MET A 122 -3.77 3.51 -10.23
N VAL A 123 -5.06 3.65 -10.56
CA VAL A 123 -5.52 3.63 -11.95
C VAL A 123 -5.02 4.86 -12.71
N ALA A 124 -5.18 6.06 -12.13
CA ALA A 124 -4.76 7.32 -12.74
C ALA A 124 -3.26 7.33 -13.08
N GLU A 125 -2.41 6.92 -12.12
CA GLU A 125 -0.97 6.82 -12.31
C GLU A 125 -0.61 5.77 -13.37
N THR A 126 -1.25 4.59 -13.33
CA THR A 126 -0.97 3.53 -14.30
C THR A 126 -1.34 3.95 -15.72
N VAL A 127 -2.53 4.51 -15.92
CA VAL A 127 -3.00 4.96 -17.24
C VAL A 127 -2.20 6.19 -17.71
N GLY A 128 -1.95 7.14 -16.81
CA GLY A 128 -1.32 8.43 -17.12
C GLY A 128 -2.32 9.58 -17.25
N VAL A 129 -3.43 9.53 -16.51
CA VAL A 129 -4.49 10.56 -16.49
C VAL A 129 -4.52 11.29 -15.13
N PRO A 130 -5.13 12.49 -15.06
CA PRO A 130 -5.45 13.12 -13.77
C PRO A 130 -6.35 12.22 -12.92
N VAL A 131 -6.13 12.23 -11.59
CA VAL A 131 -6.99 11.47 -10.66
C VAL A 131 -8.45 11.95 -10.67
N SER A 132 -8.69 13.22 -11.01
CA SER A 132 -10.03 13.79 -11.19
C SER A 132 -10.85 13.10 -12.26
N ASP A 133 -10.19 12.43 -13.20
CA ASP A 133 -10.82 11.79 -14.35
C ASP A 133 -11.11 10.31 -14.07
N VAL A 134 -10.80 9.83 -12.86
CA VAL A 134 -11.05 8.44 -12.45
C VAL A 134 -12.11 8.40 -11.36
N ARG A 135 -13.21 7.71 -11.65
CA ARG A 135 -14.34 7.52 -10.72
C ARG A 135 -14.44 6.06 -10.32
N VAL A 136 -14.29 5.78 -9.03
CA VAL A 136 -14.59 4.44 -8.49
C VAL A 136 -16.09 4.32 -8.24
N ILE A 137 -16.68 3.23 -8.69
CA ILE A 137 -18.06 2.86 -8.36
C ILE A 137 -18.03 2.24 -6.97
N SER A 138 -18.27 3.08 -5.96
CA SER A 138 -18.17 2.74 -4.54
C SER A 138 -19.14 1.65 -4.10
N THR A 139 -20.33 1.61 -4.71
CA THR A 139 -21.34 0.58 -4.42
C THR A 139 -21.10 -0.64 -5.28
N GLN A 140 -20.66 -1.74 -4.68
CA GLN A 140 -20.49 -3.01 -5.40
C GLN A 140 -21.84 -3.72 -5.56
N ASP A 141 -22.28 -3.82 -6.80
CA ASP A 141 -23.40 -4.65 -7.22
C ASP A 141 -22.85 -5.98 -7.75
N THR A 142 -23.21 -7.10 -7.12
CA THR A 142 -22.69 -8.44 -7.45
C THR A 142 -23.12 -8.95 -8.82
N ASP A 143 -24.16 -8.37 -9.44
CA ASP A 143 -24.58 -8.75 -10.79
C ASP A 143 -23.59 -8.25 -11.86
N VAL A 144 -22.88 -7.15 -11.58
CA VAL A 144 -22.02 -6.48 -12.57
C VAL A 144 -20.57 -6.30 -12.14
N THR A 145 -20.30 -6.25 -10.84
CA THR A 145 -18.96 -5.99 -10.29
C THR A 145 -18.12 -7.25 -10.35
N PRO A 146 -16.85 -7.17 -10.80
CA PRO A 146 -15.95 -8.32 -10.77
C PRO A 146 -15.81 -8.90 -9.37
N PHE A 147 -15.74 -10.24 -9.28
CA PHE A 147 -15.65 -10.95 -8.02
C PHE A 147 -14.42 -10.56 -7.21
N ASP A 148 -14.62 -10.29 -5.93
CA ASP A 148 -13.63 -10.16 -4.86
C ASP A 148 -14.34 -10.56 -3.55
N PRO A 149 -13.68 -11.24 -2.61
CA PRO A 149 -14.31 -11.67 -1.36
C PRO A 149 -14.55 -10.53 -0.35
N GLY A 150 -14.14 -9.29 -0.64
CA GLY A 150 -14.48 -8.10 0.14
C GLY A 150 -13.36 -7.58 1.05
N ALA A 151 -13.75 -6.73 2.01
CA ALA A 151 -12.82 -6.04 2.90
C ALA A 151 -12.52 -6.82 4.19
N PHE A 152 -11.32 -7.37 4.30
CA PHE A 152 -10.79 -8.02 5.51
C PHE A 152 -9.26 -8.13 5.45
N ALA A 153 -8.62 -8.58 6.55
CA ALA A 153 -7.18 -8.91 6.62
C ALA A 153 -6.21 -7.86 6.04
N SER A 154 -6.59 -6.58 6.02
CA SER A 154 -5.81 -5.49 5.38
C SER A 154 -5.38 -5.82 3.95
N ARG A 155 -6.19 -6.60 3.22
CA ARG A 155 -5.80 -7.22 1.94
C ARG A 155 -5.89 -6.29 0.74
N GLN A 156 -6.77 -5.29 0.77
CA GLN A 156 -7.30 -4.69 -0.46
C GLN A 156 -6.23 -4.04 -1.31
N SER A 157 -5.36 -3.20 -0.72
CA SER A 157 -4.25 -2.60 -1.48
C SER A 157 -3.26 -3.63 -2.01
N TYR A 158 -3.04 -4.73 -1.28
CA TYR A 158 -2.10 -5.78 -1.69
C TYR A 158 -2.67 -6.66 -2.81
N VAL A 159 -3.92 -7.11 -2.67
CA VAL A 159 -4.54 -8.09 -3.56
C VAL A 159 -5.25 -7.43 -4.75
N ALA A 160 -5.88 -6.26 -4.57
CA ALA A 160 -6.60 -5.57 -5.65
C ALA A 160 -5.70 -4.73 -6.56
N ALA A 161 -4.56 -4.23 -6.06
CA ALA A 161 -3.67 -3.39 -6.87
C ALA A 161 -3.16 -4.10 -8.15
N PRO A 162 -2.74 -5.38 -8.14
CA PRO A 162 -2.39 -6.09 -9.37
C PRO A 162 -3.53 -6.19 -10.38
N ALA A 163 -4.78 -6.38 -9.92
CA ALA A 163 -5.97 -6.45 -10.78
C ALA A 163 -6.27 -5.09 -11.42
N LEU A 164 -6.27 -4.02 -10.61
CA LEU A 164 -6.44 -2.64 -11.06
C LEU A 164 -5.36 -2.23 -12.06
N ARG A 165 -4.09 -2.51 -11.74
CA ARG A 165 -2.95 -2.20 -12.62
C ARG A 165 -3.05 -2.94 -13.94
N SER A 166 -3.40 -4.23 -13.91
CA SER A 166 -3.56 -5.03 -15.12
C SER A 166 -4.65 -4.45 -16.03
N ALA A 167 -5.83 -4.14 -15.48
CA ALA A 167 -6.92 -3.54 -16.25
C ALA A 167 -6.58 -2.14 -16.78
N ALA A 168 -5.87 -1.33 -15.97
CA ALA A 168 -5.41 0.00 -16.37
C ALA A 168 -4.38 -0.04 -17.50
N LEU A 169 -3.45 -0.98 -17.46
CA LEU A 169 -2.48 -1.19 -18.54
C LEU A 169 -3.16 -1.58 -19.85
N LEU A 170 -4.18 -2.44 -19.81
CA LEU A 170 -4.95 -2.82 -21.01
C LEU A 170 -5.68 -1.61 -21.64
N ILE A 171 -6.22 -0.71 -20.81
CA ILE A 171 -6.82 0.54 -21.32
C ILE A 171 -5.74 1.44 -21.92
N LYS A 172 -4.62 1.64 -21.22
CA LYS A 172 -3.50 2.46 -21.70
C LYS A 172 -2.99 1.96 -23.06
N GLU A 173 -2.81 0.65 -23.20
CA GLU A 173 -2.37 0.03 -24.44
C GLU A 173 -3.33 0.34 -25.60
N LYS A 174 -4.65 0.23 -25.37
CA LYS A 174 -5.67 0.56 -26.37
C LYS A 174 -5.65 2.04 -26.75
N ILE A 175 -5.48 2.94 -25.77
CA ILE A 175 -5.37 4.39 -26.02
C ILE A 175 -4.15 4.67 -26.89
N ILE A 176 -2.98 4.13 -26.52
CA ILE A 176 -1.72 4.34 -27.25
C ILE A 176 -1.79 3.75 -28.66
N ALA A 177 -2.36 2.56 -28.82
CA ALA A 177 -2.55 1.94 -30.12
C ALA A 177 -3.46 2.80 -31.03
N HIS A 178 -4.53 3.35 -30.49
CA HIS A 178 -5.41 4.25 -31.25
C HIS A 178 -4.70 5.57 -31.62
N ALA A 179 -4.00 6.18 -30.66
CA ALA A 179 -3.25 7.41 -30.89
C ALA A 179 -2.13 7.22 -31.92
N ALA A 180 -1.45 6.07 -31.93
CA ALA A 180 -0.44 5.73 -32.92
C ALA A 180 -0.98 5.79 -34.36
N VAL A 181 -2.19 5.27 -34.58
CA VAL A 181 -2.88 5.33 -35.87
C VAL A 181 -3.23 6.78 -36.24
N MET A 182 -3.81 7.54 -35.30
CA MET A 182 -4.23 8.92 -35.53
C MET A 182 -3.06 9.87 -35.83
N LEU A 183 -1.92 9.67 -35.16
CA LEU A 183 -0.75 10.55 -35.23
C LEU A 183 0.29 10.08 -36.26
N HIS A 184 0.06 8.93 -36.92
CA HIS A 184 1.03 8.30 -37.81
C HIS A 184 2.41 8.08 -37.15
N GLN A 185 2.40 7.67 -35.88
CA GLN A 185 3.59 7.41 -35.06
C GLN A 185 3.63 5.95 -34.60
N SER A 186 4.82 5.43 -34.31
CA SER A 186 4.93 4.13 -33.63
C SER A 186 4.38 4.22 -32.21
N ALA A 187 3.59 3.23 -31.79
CA ALA A 187 3.10 3.12 -30.41
C ALA A 187 4.25 3.13 -29.38
N MET A 188 5.43 2.59 -29.74
CA MET A 188 6.62 2.60 -28.88
C MET A 188 7.16 4.00 -28.60
N ASN A 189 6.86 4.97 -29.48
CA ASN A 189 7.31 6.35 -29.32
C ASN A 189 6.31 7.19 -28.52
N LEU A 190 5.14 6.64 -28.16
CA LEU A 190 4.07 7.37 -27.51
C LEU A 190 3.87 6.92 -26.06
N THR A 191 3.53 7.87 -25.21
CA THR A 191 3.06 7.60 -23.84
C THR A 191 1.95 8.59 -23.47
N LEU A 192 1.32 8.37 -22.31
CA LEU A 192 0.25 9.21 -21.79
C LEU A 192 0.72 9.84 -20.47
N ILE A 193 0.70 11.18 -20.41
CA ILE A 193 1.07 11.96 -19.24
C ILE A 193 0.00 13.02 -18.97
N LYS A 194 -0.59 12.99 -17.78
CA LYS A 194 -1.65 13.93 -17.36
C LYS A 194 -2.77 14.07 -18.40
N GLY A 195 -3.15 12.97 -19.03
CA GLY A 195 -4.22 12.92 -20.04
C GLY A 195 -3.79 13.31 -21.46
N HIS A 196 -2.50 13.61 -21.69
CA HIS A 196 -1.99 13.99 -23.00
C HIS A 196 -1.11 12.90 -23.59
N ILE A 197 -1.30 12.62 -24.89
CA ILE A 197 -0.40 11.78 -25.67
C ILE A 197 0.86 12.59 -25.95
N VAL A 198 2.02 12.06 -25.57
CA VAL A 198 3.32 12.71 -25.76
C VAL A 198 4.33 11.73 -26.33
N LEU A 199 5.38 12.26 -26.95
CA LEU A 199 6.52 11.45 -27.36
C LEU A 199 7.34 11.04 -26.14
N VAL A 200 7.75 9.77 -26.08
CA VAL A 200 8.59 9.25 -24.99
C VAL A 200 9.90 10.03 -24.86
N GLU A 201 10.50 10.43 -25.99
CA GLU A 201 11.74 11.21 -26.02
C GLU A 201 11.56 12.68 -25.62
N ARG A 202 10.32 13.20 -25.66
CA ARG A 202 10.00 14.60 -25.38
C ARG A 202 8.70 14.72 -24.58
N PRO A 203 8.68 14.23 -23.32
CA PRO A 203 7.46 14.19 -22.51
C PRO A 203 6.95 15.58 -22.12
N GLU A 204 7.77 16.63 -22.24
CA GLU A 204 7.44 18.01 -21.85
C GLU A 204 7.09 18.93 -23.02
N SER A 205 7.31 18.50 -24.27
CA SER A 205 6.92 19.32 -25.43
C SER A 205 5.42 19.18 -25.66
N ARG A 206 4.66 20.18 -25.20
CA ARG A 206 3.27 20.39 -25.60
C ARG A 206 3.18 21.04 -26.97
#